data_AF-A0A7S3VFG5-F1
#
_entry.id   AF-A0A7S3VFG5-F1
#
_cell.length_a   1.000
_cell.length_b   1.000
_cell.length_c   1.000
_cell.angle_alpha   90.00
_cell.angle_beta   90.00
_cell.angle_gamma   90.00
#
_symmetry.space_group_name_H-M   'P 1'
#
loop_
_entity.id
_entity.type
_entity.pdbx_description
1 polymer ?
#
loop_
_entity_poly.entity_id
_entity_poly.type
_entity_poly.pdbx_seq_one_letter_code
_entity_poly.pdbx_strand_id
1 'polypeptide(L)'
;MLFLAKNSSEHALPIIVFVLQILILVLISLDLLQTYDREVITFMNIPVIVPLSVTVSQCIACIVSVFSADDLVYGVLHVNKRPIDIKWEVSNIMRIVEGVMVIGVSLIFIVQSSTAIDLWLNFAAVQFVGQLDNLAFALAKMNFFRNAEWELAKRVSEYRVHDNSMQTFKRTARIIWCVMLIVMIAGLSFIFYTQYNLHFACKSITITVGESSSAFPLARYLSGTYIRENARINGRAVYVQKQGTNGAFLAYCGSINQWTVSSYDDESRGNIDDPCYYFDLQSETTRTYDVAEIKTLRLPVRNGGVVIGWCIC
;
A
#
# COMPACT_ATOMS: atom_id res chain seq x y z
N MET A 1 1.51 -20.82 -23.87
CA MET A 1 0.56 -21.45 -24.80
C MET A 1 0.54 -20.79 -26.18
N LEU A 2 0.55 -19.45 -26.25
CA LEU A 2 0.36 -18.69 -27.49
C LEU A 2 1.30 -19.07 -28.66
N PHE A 3 2.56 -19.45 -28.37
CA PHE A 3 3.55 -19.77 -29.39
C PHE A 3 3.32 -21.08 -30.16
N LEU A 4 2.57 -22.05 -29.61
CA LEU A 4 2.29 -23.35 -30.29
C LEU A 4 0.91 -23.42 -30.95
N ALA A 5 0.13 -22.33 -30.87
CA ALA A 5 -1.19 -22.30 -31.47
C ALA A 5 -1.08 -22.15 -33.00
N LYS A 6 -1.75 -23.06 -33.70
CA LYS A 6 -1.82 -23.14 -35.17
C LYS A 6 -3.08 -22.46 -35.70
N ASN A 7 -4.21 -22.71 -35.03
CA ASN A 7 -5.52 -22.22 -35.44
C ASN A 7 -5.97 -21.04 -34.57
N SER A 8 -6.80 -20.16 -35.12
CA SER A 8 -7.37 -19.02 -34.36
C SER A 8 -8.13 -19.46 -33.10
N SER A 9 -8.79 -20.61 -33.14
CA SER A 9 -9.49 -21.18 -31.97
C SER A 9 -8.54 -21.54 -30.82
N GLU A 10 -7.31 -21.98 -31.11
CA GLU A 10 -6.31 -22.33 -30.09
C GLU A 10 -5.71 -21.09 -29.43
N HIS A 11 -5.73 -19.94 -30.11
CA HIS A 11 -5.30 -18.66 -29.55
C HIS A 11 -6.32 -18.05 -28.59
N ALA A 12 -7.59 -18.45 -28.67
CA ALA A 12 -8.67 -17.81 -27.91
C ALA A 12 -8.46 -17.92 -26.40
N LEU A 13 -8.23 -19.14 -25.86
CA LEU A 13 -8.10 -19.35 -24.42
C LEU A 13 -6.93 -18.55 -23.79
N PRO A 14 -5.68 -18.63 -24.29
CA PRO A 14 -4.58 -17.86 -23.71
C PRO A 14 -4.78 -16.34 -23.79
N ILE A 15 -5.36 -15.84 -24.88
CA ILE A 15 -5.63 -14.40 -25.05
C ILE A 15 -6.71 -13.95 -24.07
N ILE A 16 -7.80 -14.71 -23.93
CA ILE A 16 -8.89 -14.38 -22.99
C ILE A 16 -8.37 -14.36 -21.55
N VAL A 17 -7.59 -15.35 -21.15
CA VAL A 17 -7.04 -15.42 -19.78
C VAL A 17 -6.08 -14.27 -19.52
N PHE A 18 -5.19 -13.96 -20.47
CA PHE A 18 -4.30 -12.80 -20.34
C PHE A 18 -5.08 -11.48 -20.24
N VAL A 19 -6.05 -11.25 -21.13
CA VAL A 19 -6.87 -10.02 -21.11
C VAL A 19 -7.63 -9.92 -19.79
N LEU A 20 -8.21 -11.01 -19.31
CA LEU A 20 -8.91 -11.06 -18.02
C LEU A 20 -7.97 -10.71 -16.87
N GLN A 21 -6.78 -11.30 -16.84
CA GLN A 21 -5.81 -11.07 -15.78
C GLN A 21 -5.30 -9.62 -15.76
N ILE A 22 -4.93 -9.08 -16.93
CA ILE A 22 -4.54 -7.67 -17.05
C ILE A 22 -5.69 -6.75 -16.66
N LEU A 23 -6.93 -7.05 -17.09
CA LEU A 23 -8.10 -6.26 -16.72
C LEU A 23 -8.30 -6.24 -15.19
N ILE A 24 -8.20 -7.39 -14.52
CA ILE A 24 -8.34 -7.47 -13.06
C ILE A 24 -7.21 -6.68 -12.37
N LEU A 25 -5.95 -6.85 -12.81
CA LEU A 25 -4.81 -6.12 -12.24
C LEU A 25 -4.93 -4.61 -12.44
N VAL A 26 -5.42 -4.16 -13.60
CA VAL A 26 -5.68 -2.74 -13.89
C VAL A 26 -6.84 -2.22 -13.03
N LEU A 27 -7.93 -2.96 -12.88
CA LEU A 27 -9.04 -2.55 -12.02
C LEU A 27 -8.61 -2.43 -10.56
N ILE A 28 -7.83 -3.39 -10.06
CA ILE A 28 -7.23 -3.32 -8.73
C ILE A 28 -6.30 -2.10 -8.61
N SER A 29 -5.44 -1.86 -9.60
CA SER A 29 -4.55 -0.70 -9.60
C SER A 29 -5.32 0.61 -9.58
N LEU A 30 -6.42 0.71 -10.35
CA LEU A 30 -7.28 1.88 -10.39
C LEU A 30 -8.01 2.08 -9.06
N ASP A 31 -8.53 1.03 -8.44
CA ASP A 31 -9.19 1.11 -7.13
C ASP A 31 -8.23 1.63 -6.04
N LEU A 32 -6.99 1.13 -6.05
CA LEU A 32 -5.92 1.59 -5.15
C LEU A 32 -5.50 3.04 -5.38
N LEU A 33 -5.63 3.52 -6.62
CA LEU A 33 -5.36 4.91 -6.99
C LEU A 33 -6.57 5.83 -6.78
N GLN A 34 -7.80 5.33 -6.92
CA GLN A 34 -9.05 6.10 -6.78
C GLN A 34 -9.46 6.31 -5.33
N THR A 35 -8.97 5.48 -4.40
CA THR A 35 -9.11 5.71 -2.95
C THR A 35 -8.54 7.09 -2.50
N TYR A 36 -7.89 7.82 -3.41
CA TYR A 36 -7.45 9.21 -3.33
C TYR A 36 -8.54 10.25 -3.00
N ASP A 37 -9.83 9.97 -3.17
CA ASP A 37 -10.90 10.98 -2.99
C ASP A 37 -11.33 11.23 -1.53
N ARG A 38 -10.56 10.75 -0.54
CA ARG A 38 -10.69 11.19 0.85
C ARG A 38 -9.72 12.35 1.06
N GLU A 39 -10.18 13.39 1.76
CA GLU A 39 -9.61 14.74 1.98
C GLU A 39 -8.11 14.83 2.39
N VAL A 40 -7.40 13.71 2.53
CA VAL A 40 -6.00 13.60 2.90
C VAL A 40 -5.17 13.30 1.65
N ILE A 41 -4.63 14.36 1.04
CA ILE A 41 -3.88 14.34 -0.21
C ILE A 41 -2.51 13.67 0.00
N THR A 42 -2.44 12.34 0.00
CA THR A 42 -1.17 11.63 -0.23
C THR A 42 -1.27 10.84 -1.54
N PHE A 43 -0.22 10.92 -2.36
CA PHE A 43 -0.18 10.41 -3.74
C PHE A 43 -0.53 8.91 -3.88
N MET A 44 -0.53 8.13 -2.79
CA MET A 44 -0.90 6.71 -2.80
C MET A 44 -1.55 6.25 -1.48
N ASN A 45 -2.27 7.11 -0.74
CA ASN A 45 -2.87 6.74 0.56
C ASN A 45 -1.87 6.02 1.50
N ILE A 46 -0.64 6.52 1.57
CA ILE A 46 0.43 5.90 2.34
C ILE A 46 0.23 6.29 3.81
N PRO A 47 0.11 5.34 4.75
CA PRO A 47 -0.03 5.67 6.16
C PRO A 47 1.18 6.46 6.65
N VAL A 48 0.96 7.47 7.51
CA VAL A 48 2.04 8.33 8.01
C VAL A 48 3.09 7.52 8.77
N ILE A 49 2.65 6.66 9.68
CA ILE A 49 3.46 5.72 10.45
C ILE A 49 2.68 4.41 10.57
N VAL A 50 3.41 3.30 10.53
CA VAL A 50 2.89 1.95 10.75
C VAL A 50 3.50 1.33 12.01
N PRO A 51 2.78 0.47 12.73
CA PRO A 51 3.34 -0.24 13.87
C PRO A 51 4.40 -1.27 13.40
N LEU A 52 5.37 -1.57 14.26
CA LEU A 52 6.49 -2.47 13.96
C LEU A 52 6.03 -3.84 13.41
N SER A 53 4.91 -4.38 13.92
CA SER A 53 4.35 -5.65 13.44
C SER A 53 3.95 -5.60 11.96
N VAL A 54 3.43 -4.46 11.50
CA VAL A 54 3.06 -4.24 10.09
C VAL A 54 4.32 -4.06 9.26
N THR A 55 5.30 -3.29 9.74
CA THR A 55 6.61 -3.14 9.08
C THR A 55 7.30 -4.48 8.82
N VAL A 56 7.35 -5.37 9.83
CA VAL A 56 7.92 -6.71 9.67
C VAL A 56 7.12 -7.51 8.64
N SER A 57 5.79 -7.43 8.68
CA SER A 57 4.92 -8.13 7.73
C SER A 57 5.12 -7.62 6.29
N GLN A 58 5.28 -6.31 6.09
CA GLN A 58 5.58 -5.68 4.80
C GLN A 58 6.91 -6.18 4.22
N CYS A 59 7.96 -6.28 5.05
CA CYS A 59 9.25 -6.84 4.63
C CYS A 59 9.14 -8.31 4.17
N ILE A 60 8.39 -9.14 4.91
CA ILE A 60 8.16 -10.54 4.53
C ILE A 60 7.33 -10.62 3.25
N ALA A 61 6.28 -9.82 3.12
CA ALA A 61 5.45 -9.76 1.92
C ALA A 61 6.26 -9.35 0.68
N CYS A 62 7.21 -8.43 0.81
CA CYS A 62 8.15 -8.10 -0.29
C CYS A 62 8.94 -9.34 -0.76
N ILE A 63 9.48 -10.13 0.17
CA ILE A 63 10.24 -11.34 -0.16
C ILE A 63 9.32 -12.35 -0.87
N VAL A 64 8.14 -12.61 -0.32
CA VAL A 64 7.15 -13.54 -0.90
C VAL A 64 6.70 -13.05 -2.28
N SER A 65 6.47 -11.75 -2.46
CA SER A 65 6.09 -11.15 -3.74
C SER A 65 7.13 -11.42 -4.82
N VAL A 66 8.42 -11.29 -4.49
CA VAL A 66 9.51 -11.52 -5.46
C VAL A 66 9.64 -13.00 -5.78
N PHE A 67 9.49 -13.89 -4.78
CA PHE A 67 9.52 -15.33 -5.00
C PHE A 67 8.33 -15.86 -5.79
N SER A 68 7.19 -15.16 -5.76
CA SER A 68 6.00 -15.55 -6.52
C SER A 68 5.99 -14.99 -7.95
N ALA A 69 6.95 -14.14 -8.30
CA ALA A 69 7.05 -13.52 -9.63
C ALA A 69 7.77 -14.40 -10.65
N ASP A 70 7.34 -15.66 -10.77
CA ASP A 70 7.93 -16.65 -11.67
C ASP A 70 7.79 -16.22 -13.14
N ASP A 71 6.64 -15.68 -13.55
CA ASP A 71 6.37 -15.32 -14.95
C ASP A 71 7.29 -14.22 -15.48
N LEU A 72 7.66 -13.26 -14.63
CA LEU A 72 8.63 -12.23 -15.01
C LEU A 72 9.99 -12.87 -15.30
N VAL A 73 10.41 -13.80 -14.46
CA VAL A 73 11.74 -14.43 -14.55
C VAL A 73 11.81 -15.36 -15.74
N TYR A 74 10.79 -16.21 -15.91
CA TYR A 74 10.69 -17.05 -17.10
C TYR A 74 10.55 -16.21 -18.37
N GLY A 75 9.78 -15.12 -18.35
CA GLY A 75 9.67 -14.19 -19.47
C GLY A 75 11.04 -13.65 -19.88
N VAL A 76 11.76 -12.99 -18.95
CA VAL A 76 13.07 -12.39 -19.22
C VAL A 76 14.11 -13.42 -19.69
N LEU A 77 14.13 -14.61 -19.11
CA LEU A 77 15.09 -15.66 -19.47
C LEU A 77 14.91 -16.20 -20.90
N HIS A 78 13.70 -16.10 -21.45
CA HIS A 78 13.36 -16.61 -22.77
C HIS A 78 13.34 -15.53 -23.86
N VAL A 79 13.33 -14.24 -23.47
CA VAL A 79 13.61 -13.13 -24.40
C VAL A 79 15.05 -13.28 -24.91
N ASN A 80 15.25 -13.10 -26.23
CA ASN A 80 16.52 -13.21 -26.95
C ASN A 80 17.13 -14.61 -27.14
N LYS A 81 16.55 -15.70 -26.59
CA LYS A 81 17.10 -17.06 -26.84
C LYS A 81 16.78 -17.60 -28.25
N ARG A 82 15.77 -17.08 -28.95
CA ARG A 82 15.40 -17.50 -30.33
C ARG A 82 14.80 -16.34 -31.14
N PRO A 83 15.57 -15.69 -32.03
CA PRO A 83 15.16 -14.45 -32.71
C PRO A 83 14.25 -14.65 -33.94
N ILE A 84 13.79 -15.87 -34.27
CA ILE A 84 13.17 -16.14 -35.59
C ILE A 84 11.62 -16.17 -35.55
N ASP A 85 10.99 -16.32 -34.38
CA ASP A 85 9.52 -16.40 -34.30
C ASP A 85 8.92 -15.28 -33.44
N ILE A 86 8.24 -14.34 -34.09
CA ILE A 86 7.53 -13.23 -33.44
C ILE A 86 6.51 -13.72 -32.40
N LYS A 87 5.89 -14.89 -32.60
CA LYS A 87 4.91 -15.45 -31.66
C LYS A 87 5.57 -15.82 -30.32
N TRP A 88 6.82 -16.27 -30.38
CA TRP A 88 7.60 -16.59 -29.19
C TRP A 88 7.94 -15.33 -28.40
N GLU A 89 8.42 -14.29 -29.07
CA GLU A 89 8.76 -13.02 -28.43
C GLU A 89 7.53 -12.36 -27.80
N VAL A 90 6.42 -12.27 -28.53
CA VAL A 90 5.16 -11.73 -28.00
C VAL A 90 4.71 -12.49 -26.76
N SER A 91 4.76 -13.82 -26.76
CA SER A 91 4.36 -14.62 -25.59
C SER A 91 5.24 -14.34 -24.36
N ASN A 92 6.53 -14.08 -24.54
CA ASN A 92 7.43 -13.75 -23.43
C ASN A 92 7.25 -12.30 -22.96
N ILE A 93 7.00 -11.36 -23.87
CA ILE A 93 6.69 -9.98 -23.53
C ILE A 93 5.40 -9.93 -22.69
N MET A 94 4.35 -10.67 -23.07
CA MET A 94 3.11 -10.76 -22.29
C MET A 94 3.38 -11.21 -20.85
N ARG A 95 4.19 -12.26 -20.66
CA ARG A 95 4.59 -12.75 -19.32
C ARG A 95 5.38 -11.72 -18.52
N ILE A 96 6.26 -10.97 -19.17
CA ILE A 96 7.01 -9.89 -18.52
C ILE A 96 6.05 -8.79 -18.06
N VAL A 97 5.14 -8.34 -18.92
CA VAL A 97 4.17 -7.29 -18.60
C VAL A 97 3.30 -7.71 -17.41
N GLU A 98 2.79 -8.93 -17.45
CA GLU A 98 2.00 -9.52 -16.38
C GLU A 98 2.78 -9.57 -15.05
N GLY A 99 3.99 -10.14 -15.07
CA GLY A 99 4.82 -10.24 -13.87
C GLY A 99 5.23 -8.87 -13.30
N VAL A 100 5.51 -7.88 -14.16
CA VAL A 100 5.77 -6.49 -13.72
C VAL A 100 4.53 -5.88 -13.07
N MET A 101 3.33 -6.07 -13.65
CA MET A 101 2.10 -5.58 -13.05
C MET A 101 1.81 -6.24 -11.70
N VAL A 102 1.96 -7.56 -11.58
CA VAL A 102 1.77 -8.28 -10.31
C VAL A 102 2.70 -7.75 -9.22
N ILE A 103 4.00 -7.54 -9.52
CA ILE A 103 4.95 -6.96 -8.56
C ILE A 103 4.56 -5.52 -8.22
N GLY A 104 4.23 -4.70 -9.22
CA GLY A 104 3.86 -3.29 -9.03
C GLY A 104 2.63 -3.12 -8.14
N VAL A 105 1.56 -3.88 -8.43
CA VAL A 105 0.34 -3.90 -7.61
C VAL A 105 0.63 -4.42 -6.20
N SER A 106 1.43 -5.47 -6.08
CA SER A 106 1.85 -6.00 -4.77
C SER A 106 2.59 -4.95 -3.95
N LEU A 107 3.51 -4.18 -4.57
CA LEU A 107 4.22 -3.10 -3.88
C LEU A 107 3.27 -2.00 -3.38
N ILE A 108 2.29 -1.59 -4.20
CA ILE A 108 1.30 -0.59 -3.80
C ILE A 108 0.50 -1.09 -2.58
N PHE A 109 0.00 -2.32 -2.60
CA PHE A 109 -0.70 -2.91 -1.46
C PHE A 109 0.17 -3.02 -0.20
N ILE A 110 1.42 -3.45 -0.36
CA ILE A 110 2.37 -3.54 0.76
C ILE A 110 2.54 -2.19 1.42
N VAL A 111 2.67 -1.13 0.63
CA VAL A 111 2.87 0.23 1.15
C VAL A 111 1.61 0.81 1.80
N GLN A 112 0.44 0.55 1.22
CA GLN A 112 -0.84 1.10 1.70
C GLN A 112 -1.38 0.41 2.96
N SER A 113 -0.94 -0.81 3.26
CA SER A 113 -1.52 -1.57 4.38
C SER A 113 -1.24 -0.93 5.74
N SER A 114 -2.29 -0.67 6.53
CA SER A 114 -2.19 -0.22 7.92
C SER A 114 -2.24 -1.39 8.92
N THR A 115 -2.72 -2.56 8.49
CA THR A 115 -2.76 -3.79 9.30
C THR A 115 -2.13 -4.97 8.56
N ALA A 116 -1.57 -5.92 9.32
CA ALA A 116 -0.94 -7.10 8.76
C ALA A 116 -1.97 -8.06 8.12
N ILE A 117 -3.21 -8.09 8.64
CA ILE A 117 -4.26 -8.97 8.10
C ILE A 117 -4.69 -8.46 6.72
N ASP A 118 -4.94 -7.16 6.58
CA ASP A 118 -5.33 -6.56 5.31
C ASP A 118 -4.23 -6.73 4.26
N LEU A 119 -2.96 -6.57 4.68
CA LEU A 119 -1.79 -6.86 3.85
C LEU A 119 -1.86 -8.27 3.24
N TRP A 120 -1.99 -9.30 4.08
CA TRP A 120 -1.97 -10.69 3.62
C TRP A 120 -3.20 -11.07 2.80
N LEU A 121 -4.38 -10.53 3.12
CA LEU A 121 -5.60 -10.76 2.36
C LEU A 121 -5.51 -10.17 0.94
N ASN A 122 -5.09 -8.91 0.84
CA ASN A 122 -4.92 -8.24 -0.45
C ASN A 122 -3.81 -8.89 -1.27
N PHE A 123 -2.70 -9.26 -0.60
CA PHE A 123 -1.61 -9.96 -1.26
C PHE A 123 -2.05 -11.32 -1.81
N ALA A 124 -2.82 -12.11 -1.06
CA ALA A 124 -3.36 -13.38 -1.52
C ALA A 124 -4.26 -13.22 -2.75
N ALA A 125 -5.07 -12.16 -2.81
CA ALA A 125 -5.90 -11.86 -3.97
C ALA A 125 -5.07 -11.59 -5.22
N VAL A 126 -4.00 -10.79 -5.12
CA VAL A 126 -3.08 -10.51 -6.24
C VAL A 126 -2.37 -11.78 -6.70
N GLN A 127 -1.91 -12.62 -5.75
CA GLN A 127 -1.26 -13.89 -6.08
C GLN A 127 -2.22 -14.86 -6.77
N PHE A 128 -3.48 -14.91 -6.34
CA PHE A 128 -4.50 -15.70 -7.02
C PHE A 128 -4.69 -15.26 -8.47
N VAL A 129 -4.79 -13.94 -8.72
CA VAL A 129 -4.89 -13.38 -10.07
C VAL A 129 -3.66 -13.73 -10.91
N GLY A 130 -2.47 -13.66 -10.31
CA GLY A 130 -1.20 -14.07 -10.92
C GLY A 130 -1.12 -15.54 -11.34
N GLN A 131 -1.94 -16.42 -10.77
CA GLN A 131 -1.93 -17.87 -11.06
C GLN A 131 -3.03 -18.31 -12.03
N LEU A 132 -3.86 -17.38 -12.52
CA LEU A 132 -5.01 -17.71 -13.38
C LEU A 132 -4.59 -18.38 -14.69
N ASP A 133 -3.46 -17.99 -15.28
CA ASP A 133 -2.93 -18.58 -16.51
C ASP A 133 -2.53 -20.05 -16.33
N ASN A 134 -1.87 -20.36 -15.22
CA ASN A 134 -1.42 -21.69 -14.83
C ASN A 134 -2.61 -22.56 -14.45
N LEU A 135 -3.61 -22.00 -13.77
CA LEU A 135 -4.86 -22.69 -13.49
C LEU A 135 -5.62 -23.02 -14.78
N ALA A 136 -5.74 -22.06 -15.70
CA ALA A 136 -6.37 -22.28 -17.00
C ALA A 136 -5.62 -23.35 -17.81
N PHE A 137 -4.28 -23.36 -17.76
CA PHE A 137 -3.46 -24.41 -18.37
C PHE A 137 -3.74 -25.78 -17.76
N ALA A 138 -3.80 -25.87 -16.43
CA ALA A 138 -4.08 -27.11 -15.72
C ALA A 138 -5.47 -27.65 -16.08
N LEU A 139 -6.48 -26.79 -16.14
CA LEU A 139 -7.84 -27.14 -16.56
C LEU A 139 -7.89 -27.62 -18.03
N ALA A 140 -7.14 -26.97 -18.93
CA ALA A 140 -7.01 -27.42 -20.31
C ALA A 140 -6.37 -28.81 -20.41
N LYS A 141 -5.35 -29.09 -19.59
CA LYS A 141 -4.70 -30.41 -19.51
C LYS A 141 -5.65 -31.50 -18.99
N MET A 142 -6.57 -31.15 -18.10
CA MET A 142 -7.61 -32.06 -17.59
C MET A 142 -8.78 -32.26 -18.56
N ASN A 143 -8.71 -31.72 -19.79
CA ASN A 143 -9.75 -31.80 -20.80
C ASN A 143 -11.09 -31.17 -20.36
N PHE A 144 -11.04 -30.11 -19.55
CA PHE A 144 -12.22 -29.35 -19.15
C PHE A 144 -12.74 -28.42 -20.26
N PHE A 145 -11.84 -27.97 -21.15
CA PHE A 145 -12.16 -27.16 -22.32
C PHE A 145 -12.36 -28.02 -23.58
N ARG A 146 -12.54 -27.38 -24.74
CA ARG A 146 -12.67 -28.07 -26.03
C ARG A 146 -11.41 -28.86 -26.39
N ASN A 147 -11.57 -29.83 -27.30
CA ASN A 147 -10.50 -30.74 -27.71
C ASN A 147 -9.25 -30.02 -28.27
N ALA A 148 -9.42 -28.84 -28.88
CA ALA A 148 -8.32 -28.06 -29.45
C ALA A 148 -7.36 -27.53 -28.37
N GLU A 149 -7.91 -27.07 -27.24
CA GLU A 149 -7.18 -26.53 -26.10
C GLU A 149 -6.46 -27.63 -25.33
N TRP A 150 -7.09 -28.81 -25.19
CA TRP A 150 -6.43 -29.99 -24.65
C TRP A 150 -5.23 -30.40 -25.52
N GLU A 151 -5.40 -30.45 -26.85
CA GLU A 151 -4.31 -30.80 -27.74
C GLU A 151 -3.18 -29.76 -27.69
N LEU A 152 -3.51 -28.47 -27.64
CA LEU A 152 -2.53 -27.40 -27.42
C LEU A 152 -1.79 -27.57 -26.10
N ALA A 153 -2.51 -27.81 -25.00
CA ALA A 153 -1.92 -27.99 -23.68
C ALA A 153 -0.99 -29.20 -23.64
N LYS A 154 -1.39 -30.30 -24.29
CA LYS A 154 -0.55 -31.49 -24.48
C LYS A 154 0.73 -31.15 -25.25
N ARG A 155 0.64 -30.47 -26.40
CA ARG A 155 1.80 -30.04 -27.20
C ARG A 155 2.74 -29.13 -26.41
N VAL A 156 2.21 -28.18 -25.63
CA VAL A 156 3.01 -27.31 -24.76
C VAL A 156 3.71 -28.10 -23.66
N SER A 157 3.03 -29.09 -23.06
CA SER A 157 3.61 -29.91 -21.98
C SER A 157 4.68 -30.89 -22.46
N GLU A 158 4.56 -31.39 -23.69
CA GLU A 158 5.53 -32.30 -24.31
C GLU A 158 6.72 -31.54 -24.91
N TYR A 159 6.56 -30.23 -25.19
CA TYR A 159 7.61 -29.39 -25.74
C TYR A 159 8.74 -29.18 -24.72
N ARG A 160 9.78 -30.01 -24.82
CA ARG A 160 11.04 -29.83 -24.08
C ARG A 160 11.92 -28.83 -24.82
N VAL A 161 12.11 -27.65 -24.23
CA VAL A 161 13.17 -26.73 -24.68
C VAL A 161 14.50 -27.43 -24.46
N HIS A 162 15.21 -27.72 -25.54
CA HIS A 162 16.57 -28.27 -25.49
C HIS A 162 17.50 -27.18 -24.97
N ASP A 163 17.57 -27.02 -23.65
CA ASP A 163 18.39 -25.99 -23.01
C ASP A 163 19.77 -26.57 -22.76
N ASN A 164 20.69 -26.33 -23.70
CA ASN A 164 22.06 -26.87 -23.69
C ASN A 164 22.90 -26.38 -22.49
N SER A 165 22.37 -25.56 -21.58
CA SER A 165 23.05 -25.22 -20.33
C SER A 165 22.09 -24.86 -19.19
N MET A 166 21.40 -25.88 -18.65
CA MET A 166 20.55 -25.73 -17.44
C MET A 166 21.27 -25.01 -16.27
N GLN A 167 22.60 -25.06 -16.21
CA GLN A 167 23.40 -24.32 -15.23
C GLN A 167 23.43 -22.80 -15.46
N THR A 168 23.51 -22.33 -16.71
CA THR A 168 23.49 -20.88 -17.00
C THR A 168 22.11 -20.31 -16.73
N PHE A 169 21.05 -21.04 -17.09
CA PHE A 169 19.66 -20.68 -16.79
C PHE A 169 19.45 -20.45 -15.29
N LYS A 170 19.86 -21.41 -14.45
CA LYS A 170 19.78 -21.30 -12.99
C LYS A 170 20.60 -20.14 -12.42
N ARG A 171 21.71 -19.76 -13.07
CA ARG A 171 22.53 -18.61 -12.63
C ARG A 171 21.84 -17.29 -12.97
N THR A 172 21.34 -17.15 -14.20
CA THR A 172 20.66 -15.92 -14.64
C THR A 172 19.35 -15.71 -13.88
N ALA A 173 18.56 -16.77 -13.66
CA ALA A 173 17.34 -16.70 -12.85
C ALA A 173 17.62 -16.15 -11.44
N ARG A 174 18.66 -16.66 -10.77
CA ARG A 174 19.10 -16.18 -9.45
C ARG A 174 19.48 -14.70 -9.46
N ILE A 175 20.19 -14.24 -10.49
CA ILE A 175 20.57 -12.83 -10.63
C ILE A 175 19.31 -11.96 -10.77
N ILE A 176 18.35 -12.36 -11.61
CA ILE A 176 17.09 -11.61 -11.80
C ILE A 176 16.32 -11.54 -10.47
N TRP A 177 16.18 -12.65 -9.74
CA TRP A 177 15.56 -12.66 -8.41
C TRP A 177 16.24 -11.72 -7.43
N CYS A 178 17.57 -11.75 -7.34
CA CYS A 178 18.31 -10.84 -6.47
C CYS A 178 18.10 -9.37 -6.84
N VAL A 179 18.11 -9.04 -8.14
CA VAL A 179 17.87 -7.68 -8.62
C VAL A 179 16.47 -7.20 -8.26
N MET A 180 15.44 -8.01 -8.51
CA MET A 180 14.05 -7.68 -8.15
C MET A 180 13.89 -7.47 -6.64
N LEU A 181 14.51 -8.34 -5.83
CA LEU A 181 14.48 -8.23 -4.37
C LEU A 181 15.13 -6.93 -3.90
N ILE A 182 16.30 -6.58 -4.44
CA ILE A 182 17.00 -5.33 -4.11
C ILE A 182 16.14 -4.13 -4.47
N VAL A 183 15.52 -4.11 -5.66
CA VAL A 183 14.64 -3.02 -6.10
C VAL A 183 13.43 -2.87 -5.17
N MET A 184 12.76 -3.97 -4.83
CA MET A 184 11.61 -3.97 -3.91
C MET A 184 11.98 -3.49 -2.50
N ILE A 185 13.08 -4.00 -1.94
CA ILE A 185 13.55 -3.59 -0.60
C ILE A 185 14.00 -2.13 -0.61
N ALA A 186 14.70 -1.67 -1.65
CA ALA A 186 15.10 -0.27 -1.79
C ALA A 186 13.87 0.66 -1.87
N GLY A 187 12.85 0.29 -2.65
CA GLY A 187 11.59 1.02 -2.73
C GLY A 187 10.89 1.12 -1.38
N LEU A 188 10.74 0.00 -0.66
CA LEU A 188 10.13 -0.02 0.67
C LEU A 188 10.95 0.81 1.68
N SER A 189 12.28 0.70 1.63
CA SER A 189 13.18 1.43 2.54
C SER A 189 13.11 2.95 2.31
N PHE A 190 13.01 3.38 1.05
CA PHE A 190 12.81 4.78 0.69
C PHE A 190 11.48 5.32 1.25
N ILE A 191 10.41 4.51 1.19
CA ILE A 191 9.10 4.89 1.73
C ILE A 191 9.15 4.96 3.25
N PHE A 192 9.77 3.99 3.92
CA PHE A 192 9.96 4.02 5.37
C PHE A 192 10.80 5.21 5.84
N TYR A 193 11.83 5.58 5.08
CA TYR A 193 12.59 6.79 5.36
C TYR A 193 11.71 8.06 5.24
N THR A 194 10.85 8.10 4.23
CA THR A 194 9.92 9.22 3.99
C THR A 194 8.83 9.30 5.07
N GLN A 195 8.26 8.16 5.49
CA GLN A 195 7.35 8.04 6.64
C GLN A 195 8.03 8.46 7.94
N TYR A 196 9.26 7.96 8.16
CA TYR A 196 10.04 8.33 9.32
C TYR A 196 10.30 9.81 9.36
N ASN A 197 10.42 10.54 8.25
CA ASN A 197 10.59 11.99 8.24
C ASN A 197 9.27 12.78 8.31
N LEU A 198 8.13 12.11 8.53
CA LEU A 198 6.79 12.71 8.55
C LEU A 198 6.44 13.45 7.25
N HIS A 199 7.05 13.10 6.11
CA HIS A 199 6.74 13.77 4.84
C HIS A 199 5.30 13.54 4.39
N PHE A 200 4.68 12.44 4.80
CA PHE A 200 3.29 12.11 4.51
C PHE A 200 2.28 12.69 5.51
N ALA A 201 2.72 13.27 6.64
CA ALA A 201 1.81 13.89 7.61
C ALA A 201 1.26 15.23 7.07
N CYS A 202 0.01 15.56 7.42
CA CYS A 202 -0.61 16.88 7.15
C CYS A 202 0.38 18.02 7.48
N LYS A 203 0.51 19.04 6.62
CA LYS A 203 1.34 20.22 6.94
C LYS A 203 0.66 21.12 7.97
N SER A 204 -0.67 21.21 7.88
CA SER A 204 -1.50 21.97 8.80
C SER A 204 -2.86 21.32 9.01
N ILE A 205 -3.49 21.57 10.15
CA ILE A 205 -4.80 21.05 10.50
C ILE A 205 -5.64 22.20 11.03
N THR A 206 -6.91 22.28 10.62
CA THR A 206 -7.82 23.31 11.14
C THR A 206 -8.84 22.68 12.06
N ILE A 207 -8.79 23.04 13.34
CA ILE A 207 -9.77 22.60 14.33
C ILE A 207 -10.85 23.66 14.40
N THR A 208 -12.12 23.25 14.28
CA THR A 208 -13.28 24.14 14.42
C THR A 208 -14.18 23.63 15.53
N VAL A 209 -14.31 24.39 16.61
CA VAL A 209 -15.21 24.06 17.72
C VAL A 209 -16.62 24.54 17.38
N GLY A 210 -17.57 23.59 17.31
CA GLY A 210 -18.95 23.88 16.94
C GLY A 210 -19.69 24.77 17.95
N GLU A 211 -20.67 25.53 17.46
CA GLU A 211 -21.43 26.52 18.24
C GLU A 211 -22.33 25.90 19.32
N SER A 212 -22.66 24.60 19.21
CA SER A 212 -23.49 23.86 20.19
C SER A 212 -22.83 23.74 21.56
N SER A 213 -21.57 24.16 21.70
CA SER A 213 -20.78 24.14 22.93
C SER A 213 -21.06 25.35 23.83
N SER A 214 -22.34 25.73 24.03
CA SER A 214 -22.69 26.86 24.92
C SER A 214 -22.22 26.67 26.37
N ALA A 215 -21.90 25.43 26.75
CA ALA A 215 -21.39 25.08 28.07
C ALA A 215 -19.94 25.53 28.33
N PHE A 216 -19.13 25.77 27.28
CA PHE A 216 -17.70 26.08 27.45
C PHE A 216 -17.20 27.14 26.45
N PRO A 217 -17.37 28.43 26.76
CA PRO A 217 -16.88 29.53 25.92
C PRO A 217 -15.38 29.47 25.65
N LEU A 218 -14.60 28.93 26.60
CA LEU A 218 -13.15 28.81 26.52
C LEU A 218 -12.69 27.89 25.37
N ALA A 219 -13.46 26.85 25.04
CA ALA A 219 -13.09 25.93 23.96
C ALA A 219 -13.02 26.62 22.59
N ARG A 220 -13.70 27.76 22.41
CA ARG A 220 -13.64 28.53 21.16
C ARG A 220 -12.24 29.07 20.87
N TYR A 221 -11.43 29.34 21.88
CA TYR A 221 -10.04 29.79 21.70
C TYR A 221 -9.12 28.71 21.11
N LEU A 222 -9.52 27.44 21.20
CA LEU A 222 -8.82 26.31 20.59
C LEU A 222 -9.16 26.11 19.11
N SER A 223 -10.10 26.91 18.57
CA SER A 223 -10.35 26.89 17.12
C SER A 223 -9.24 27.63 16.39
N GLY A 224 -8.73 27.05 15.31
CA GLY A 224 -7.70 27.68 14.51
C GLY A 224 -6.89 26.68 13.68
N THR A 225 -5.92 27.21 12.95
CA THR A 225 -5.00 26.41 12.15
C THR A 225 -3.75 26.08 12.96
N TYR A 226 -3.50 24.78 13.10
CA TYR A 226 -2.32 24.20 13.72
C TYR A 226 -1.32 23.83 12.64
N ILE A 227 -0.08 24.26 12.78
CA ILE A 227 1.00 23.97 11.85
C ILE A 227 1.87 22.88 12.47
N ARG A 228 2.27 21.92 11.64
CA ARG A 228 3.19 20.86 12.05
C ARG A 228 4.55 21.43 12.44
N GLU A 229 5.02 21.10 13.63
CA GLU A 229 6.38 21.36 14.09
C GLU A 229 7.33 20.21 13.74
N ASN A 230 8.64 20.51 13.73
CA ASN A 230 9.66 19.48 13.53
C ASN A 230 9.89 18.60 14.76
N ALA A 231 9.27 18.95 15.89
CA ALA A 231 9.29 18.17 17.12
C ALA A 231 8.41 16.93 17.02
N ARG A 232 8.78 15.90 17.79
CA ARG A 232 7.99 14.68 17.96
C ARG A 232 7.82 14.37 19.41
N ILE A 233 6.60 14.01 19.76
CA ILE A 233 6.29 13.47 21.08
C ILE A 233 5.74 12.06 20.86
N ASN A 234 6.29 11.08 21.58
CA ASN A 234 5.91 9.67 21.42
C ASN A 234 6.02 9.16 19.97
N GLY A 235 6.99 9.67 19.22
CA GLY A 235 7.23 9.30 17.82
C GLY A 235 6.20 9.85 16.82
N ARG A 236 5.29 10.74 17.24
CA ARG A 236 4.23 11.31 16.42
C ARG A 236 4.44 12.81 16.18
N ALA A 237 3.84 13.32 15.12
CA ALA A 237 3.88 14.73 14.77
C ALA A 237 3.19 15.59 15.84
N VAL A 238 3.78 16.75 16.14
CA VAL A 238 3.19 17.77 17.02
C VAL A 238 2.72 18.93 16.15
N TYR A 239 1.54 19.46 16.44
CA TYR A 239 1.02 20.62 15.72
C TYR A 239 0.78 21.78 16.68
N VAL A 240 1.24 22.98 16.33
CA VAL A 240 1.13 24.18 17.17
C VAL A 240 0.24 25.21 16.48
N GLN A 241 -0.70 25.79 17.23
CA GLN A 241 -1.66 26.77 16.74
C GLN A 241 -0.92 28.04 16.27
N LYS A 242 -1.16 28.46 15.03
CA LYS A 242 -0.54 29.66 14.46
C LYS A 242 -1.08 30.96 15.06
N GLN A 243 -2.33 30.94 15.55
CA GLN A 243 -3.10 32.11 15.96
C GLN A 243 -3.48 32.01 17.44
N GLY A 244 -3.20 33.05 18.23
CA GLY A 244 -3.57 33.14 19.65
C GLY A 244 -2.44 33.67 20.52
N THR A 245 -2.79 34.41 21.58
CA THR A 245 -1.82 34.91 22.57
C THR A 245 -1.29 33.80 23.48
N ASN A 246 -2.08 32.74 23.69
CA ASN A 246 -1.79 31.65 24.63
C ASN A 246 -1.72 30.32 23.87
N GLY A 247 -0.99 30.28 22.74
CA GLY A 247 -1.06 29.24 21.69
C GLY A 247 -1.49 27.85 22.16
N ALA A 248 -2.25 27.09 21.38
CA ALA A 248 -2.52 25.69 21.70
C ALA A 248 -1.55 24.76 20.95
N PHE A 249 -1.39 23.53 21.43
CA PHE A 249 -0.76 22.47 20.66
C PHE A 249 -1.61 21.20 20.67
N LEU A 250 -1.47 20.42 19.61
CA LEU A 250 -2.11 19.14 19.37
C LEU A 250 -1.03 18.08 19.30
N ALA A 251 -1.11 17.11 20.20
CA ALA A 251 -0.13 16.03 20.32
C ALA A 251 -0.82 14.72 20.71
N TYR A 252 -0.10 13.62 20.61
CA TYR A 252 -0.64 12.31 20.96
C TYR A 252 -0.18 11.86 22.35
N CYS A 253 -1.15 11.57 23.21
CA CYS A 253 -0.94 11.00 24.52
C CYS A 253 -0.92 9.46 24.45
N GLY A 254 0.26 8.88 24.68
CA GLY A 254 0.48 7.44 24.60
C GLY A 254 -0.16 6.62 25.73
N SER A 255 -0.40 7.22 26.90
CA SER A 255 -0.96 6.49 28.06
C SER A 255 -2.44 6.17 27.89
N ILE A 256 -3.21 7.08 27.30
CA ILE A 256 -4.67 6.91 27.06
C ILE A 256 -5.00 6.59 25.59
N ASN A 257 -4.01 6.57 24.70
CA ASN A 257 -4.15 6.35 23.26
C ASN A 257 -5.13 7.33 22.58
N GLN A 258 -4.97 8.63 22.85
CA GLN A 258 -5.81 9.68 22.28
C GLN A 258 -4.94 10.86 21.84
N TRP A 259 -5.46 11.61 20.87
CA TRP A 259 -4.92 12.91 20.53
C TRP A 259 -5.51 13.96 21.46
N THR A 260 -4.65 14.80 22.01
CA THR A 260 -5.03 15.82 22.98
C THR A 260 -4.69 17.20 22.45
N VAL A 261 -5.55 18.17 22.75
CA VAL A 261 -5.29 19.60 22.52
C VAL A 261 -5.11 20.23 23.88
N SER A 262 -4.01 20.94 24.07
CA SER A 262 -3.67 21.62 25.31
C SER A 262 -3.29 23.07 25.04
N SER A 263 -3.79 24.01 25.83
CA SER A 263 -3.34 25.41 25.81
C SER A 263 -1.94 25.58 26.40
N TYR A 264 -1.14 26.49 25.84
CA TYR A 264 0.09 26.96 26.46
C TYR A 264 -0.26 27.93 27.60
N ASP A 265 -0.30 27.43 28.84
CA ASP A 265 -0.25 28.29 30.02
C ASP A 265 1.19 28.71 30.33
N ASP A 266 1.40 29.99 30.67
CA ASP A 266 2.72 30.58 30.91
C ASP A 266 3.50 29.88 32.05
N GLU A 267 2.81 29.29 33.03
CA GLU A 267 3.43 28.49 34.10
C GLU A 267 3.86 27.08 33.64
N SER A 268 3.29 26.57 32.53
CA SER A 268 3.52 25.22 32.01
C SER A 268 4.54 25.15 30.87
N ARG A 269 5.16 26.28 30.50
CA ARG A 269 6.19 26.37 29.44
C ARG A 269 7.37 25.40 29.60
N GLY A 270 7.55 24.81 30.79
CA GLY A 270 8.63 23.86 31.07
C GLY A 270 8.39 22.41 30.66
N ASN A 271 7.15 21.98 30.32
CA ASN A 271 6.83 20.56 30.11
C ASN A 271 5.96 20.31 28.86
N ILE A 272 6.40 20.77 27.69
CA ILE A 272 5.85 20.32 26.40
C ILE A 272 6.03 18.79 26.22
N ASP A 273 6.89 18.17 27.04
CA ASP A 273 7.27 16.77 26.93
C ASP A 273 6.15 15.77 27.24
N ASP A 274 5.10 16.16 27.98
CA ASP A 274 4.00 15.25 28.32
C ASP A 274 2.59 15.78 27.94
N PRO A 275 2.05 15.37 26.78
CA PRO A 275 0.71 15.75 26.32
C PRO A 275 -0.41 15.04 27.10
N CYS A 276 -0.06 14.18 28.05
CA CYS A 276 -1.00 13.46 28.92
C CYS A 276 -1.29 14.18 30.24
N TYR A 277 -0.50 15.18 30.62
CA TYR A 277 -0.60 15.78 31.95
C TYR A 277 -1.84 16.68 32.11
N TYR A 278 -2.06 17.57 31.14
CA TYR A 278 -3.21 18.48 31.11
C TYR A 278 -3.66 18.69 29.67
N PHE A 279 -4.95 18.51 29.40
CA PHE A 279 -5.53 18.72 28.07
C PHE A 279 -6.97 19.23 28.16
N ASP A 280 -7.32 20.11 27.22
CA ASP A 280 -8.62 20.75 27.13
C ASP A 280 -9.59 19.94 26.26
N LEU A 281 -9.06 19.33 25.20
CA LEU A 281 -9.81 18.46 24.29
C LEU A 281 -9.06 17.14 24.13
N GLN A 282 -9.82 16.06 23.92
CA GLN A 282 -9.27 14.75 23.59
C GLN A 282 -10.07 14.11 22.46
N SER A 283 -9.41 13.31 21.62
CA SER A 283 -10.07 12.49 20.62
C SER A 283 -10.73 11.27 21.26
N GLU A 284 -11.54 10.56 20.48
CA GLU A 284 -11.86 9.19 20.81
C GLU A 284 -10.57 8.34 20.85
N THR A 285 -10.59 7.22 21.59
CA THR A 285 -9.46 6.29 21.64
C THR A 285 -9.14 5.84 20.23
N THR A 286 -7.95 6.20 19.75
CA THR A 286 -7.51 5.87 18.41
C THR A 286 -6.10 5.29 18.44
N ARG A 287 -5.89 4.25 17.64
CA ARG A 287 -4.56 3.71 17.37
C ARG A 287 -3.92 4.35 16.14
N THR A 288 -4.67 5.18 15.42
CA THR A 288 -4.24 5.79 14.16
C THR A 288 -3.08 6.74 14.43
N TYR A 289 -2.03 6.65 13.63
CA TYR A 289 -0.89 7.56 13.68
C TYR A 289 -1.16 8.87 12.96
N ASP A 290 -2.19 8.90 12.12
CA ASP A 290 -2.67 10.10 11.48
C ASP A 290 -3.83 10.71 12.28
N VAL A 291 -3.70 12.01 12.48
CA VAL A 291 -4.67 12.87 13.15
C VAL A 291 -5.82 13.25 12.21
N ALA A 292 -5.60 13.18 10.88
CA ALA A 292 -6.65 13.38 9.90
C ALA A 292 -7.74 12.30 9.93
N GLU A 293 -7.43 11.13 10.48
CA GLU A 293 -8.42 10.06 10.67
C GLU A 293 -9.41 10.35 11.82
N ILE A 294 -9.15 11.37 12.63
CA ILE A 294 -10.02 11.75 13.75
C ILE A 294 -11.16 12.61 13.24
N LYS A 295 -12.38 12.06 13.33
CA LYS A 295 -13.60 12.79 12.93
C LYS A 295 -14.08 13.78 13.98
N THR A 296 -13.86 13.45 15.27
CA THR A 296 -14.42 14.23 16.38
C THR A 296 -13.47 14.31 17.55
N LEU A 297 -13.32 15.51 18.11
CA LEU A 297 -12.74 15.75 19.43
C LEU A 297 -13.87 15.98 20.44
N ARG A 298 -13.66 15.53 21.68
CA ARG A 298 -14.61 15.63 22.78
C ARG A 298 -13.94 16.36 23.96
N LEU A 299 -14.76 17.05 24.74
CA LEU A 299 -14.34 17.59 26.03
C LEU A 299 -14.19 16.44 27.05
N PRO A 300 -13.21 16.49 27.97
CA PRO A 300 -13.03 15.47 29.00
C PRO A 300 -14.21 15.41 29.99
N VAL A 301 -15.01 16.47 30.10
CA VAL A 301 -16.20 16.51 30.95
C VAL A 301 -17.35 15.74 30.28
N ARG A 302 -17.98 14.82 31.02
CA ARG A 302 -19.03 13.85 30.61
C ARG A 302 -20.23 14.37 29.78
N ASN A 303 -20.33 15.66 29.49
CA ASN A 303 -21.45 16.27 28.79
C ASN A 303 -21.08 16.70 27.35
N GLY A 304 -21.13 15.75 26.42
CA GLY A 304 -21.77 15.88 25.10
C GLY A 304 -21.31 16.90 24.05
N GLY A 305 -20.24 17.67 24.24
CA GLY A 305 -19.73 18.57 23.19
C GLY A 305 -19.04 17.81 22.05
N VAL A 306 -19.47 18.02 20.79
CA VAL A 306 -18.81 17.49 19.59
C VAL A 306 -18.03 18.60 18.91
N VAL A 307 -16.73 18.39 18.72
CA VAL A 307 -15.84 19.27 17.93
C VAL A 307 -15.52 18.56 16.62
N ILE A 308 -15.68 19.25 15.49
CA ILE A 308 -15.40 18.70 14.16
C ILE A 308 -14.09 19.33 13.66
N GLY A 309 -13.08 18.51 13.44
CA GLY A 309 -11.82 18.91 12.82
C GLY A 309 -11.86 18.63 11.32
N TRP A 310 -11.23 19.50 10.53
CA TRP A 310 -10.95 19.24 9.11
C TRP A 310 -9.44 19.27 8.91
N CYS A 311 -8.84 18.22 8.33
CA CYS A 311 -7.45 18.32 7.88
C CYS A 311 -7.40 19.00 6.51
N ILE A 312 -6.42 19.90 6.32
CA ILE A 312 -6.06 20.46 5.03
C ILE A 312 -4.60 20.06 4.79
N CYS A 313 -4.39 18.94 4.09
CA CYS A 313 -3.06 18.38 3.78
C CYS A 313 -2.26 19.24 2.81
#